data_AF-A0A2E9ZJ67-F1
#
_entry.id   AF-A0A2E9ZJ67-F1
#
_cell.length_a   1.000
_cell.length_b   1.000
_cell.length_c   1.000
_cell.angle_alpha   90.00
_cell.angle_beta   90.00
_cell.angle_gamma   90.00
#
_symmetry.space_group_name_H-M   'P 1'
#
loop_
_entity.id
_entity.type
_entity.pdbx_description
1 polymer ?
#
loop_
_entity_poly.entity_id
_entity_poly.type
_entity_poly.pdbx_seq_one_letter_code
_entity_poly.pdbx_strand_id
1 'polypeptide(L)' 'MGHDIFLENGPASKASIGDFFADMEIDAQLVKIMRNKTLCPGTGKLTSQQDIQKIFLTALED' A
#
# COMPACT_ATOMS: atom_id res chain seq x y z
N MET A 1 8.08 0.57 -9.20
CA MET A 1 8.85 1.04 -8.03
C MET A 1 7.99 0.76 -6.80
N GLY A 2 8.47 -0.08 -5.89
CA GLY A 2 7.84 -0.27 -4.58
C GLY A 2 8.18 0.91 -3.66
N HIS A 3 7.36 1.13 -2.64
CA HIS A 3 7.67 2.06 -1.57
C HIS A 3 7.85 1.24 -0.29
N ASP A 4 9.03 1.32 0.29
CA ASP A 4 9.31 0.68 1.56
C ASP A 4 8.76 1.54 2.68
N ILE A 5 8.07 0.90 3.62
CA ILE A 5 7.52 1.53 4.80
C ILE A 5 7.87 0.70 6.02
N PHE A 6 8.01 1.38 7.15
CA PHE A 6 8.16 0.73 8.43
C PHE A 6 6.80 0.66 9.11
N LEU A 7 6.30 -0.55 9.34
CA LEU A 7 5.11 -0.81 10.14
C LEU A 7 5.54 -1.67 11.32
N GLU A 8 5.36 -1.19 12.56
CA GLU A 8 5.75 -1.94 13.77
C GLU A 8 5.10 -3.33 13.82
N ASN A 9 3.87 -3.43 13.37
CA ASN A 9 3.13 -4.68 13.23
C ASN A 9 2.69 -4.83 11.77
N GLY A 10 3.62 -5.02 10.84
CA GLY A 10 3.28 -5.34 9.44
C GLY A 10 2.84 -6.80 9.26
N PRO A 11 2.15 -7.14 8.15
CA PRO A 11 1.77 -8.52 7.89
C PRO A 11 3.00 -9.39 7.57
N ALA A 12 3.08 -10.57 8.17
CA ALA A 12 4.14 -11.56 7.93
C ALA A 12 4.10 -12.19 6.52
N SER A 13 2.99 -12.03 5.81
CA SER A 13 2.79 -12.54 4.45
C SER A 13 2.03 -11.51 3.62
N LYS A 14 2.00 -11.69 2.29
CA LYS A 14 1.32 -10.74 1.40
C LYS A 14 -0.16 -10.62 1.77
N ALA A 15 -0.59 -9.42 2.17
CA ALA A 15 -1.98 -9.11 2.51
C ALA A 15 -2.39 -7.78 1.88
N SER A 16 -3.67 -7.60 1.55
CA SER A 16 -4.15 -6.28 1.15
C SER A 16 -4.19 -5.34 2.37
N ILE A 17 -4.09 -4.02 2.14
CA ILE A 17 -4.28 -3.03 3.22
C ILE A 17 -5.67 -3.21 3.85
N GLY A 18 -6.68 -3.46 3.01
CA GLY A 18 -8.06 -3.66 3.47
C GLY A 18 -8.22 -4.87 4.38
N ASP A 19 -7.59 -6.00 4.06
CA ASP A 19 -7.65 -7.20 4.89
C ASP A 19 -6.84 -7.03 6.18
N PHE A 20 -5.68 -6.38 6.10
CA PHE A 20 -4.79 -6.23 7.25
C PHE A 20 -5.32 -5.24 8.30
N PHE A 21 -5.94 -4.15 7.84
CA PHE A 21 -6.53 -3.11 8.70
C PHE A 21 -8.06 -3.20 8.78
N ALA A 22 -8.67 -4.37 8.53
CA ALA A 22 -10.14 -4.51 8.49
C ALA A 22 -10.84 -3.97 9.75
N ASP A 23 -10.23 -4.21 10.92
CA ASP A 23 -10.74 -3.81 12.24
C ASP A 23 -9.84 -2.75 12.93
N MET A 24 -8.95 -2.10 12.17
CA MET A 24 -7.95 -1.16 12.71
C MET A 24 -7.90 0.14 11.90
N GLU A 25 -7.45 1.22 12.53
CA GLU A 25 -7.17 2.45 11.79
C GLU A 25 -5.95 2.26 10.89
N ILE A 26 -6.08 2.63 9.61
CA ILE A 26 -4.97 2.56 8.64
C ILE A 26 -3.90 3.57 9.06
N ASP A 27 -2.65 3.11 9.11
CA ASP A 27 -1.51 3.96 9.41
C ASP A 27 -1.43 5.21 8.48
N ALA A 28 -1.18 6.38 9.06
CA ALA A 28 -1.14 7.64 8.31
C ALA A 28 -0.08 7.62 7.18
N GLN A 29 1.01 6.87 7.32
CA GLN A 29 2.02 6.69 6.28
C GLN A 29 1.43 5.97 5.05
N LEU A 30 0.59 4.96 5.26
CA LEU A 30 -0.11 4.25 4.19
C LEU A 30 -1.08 5.16 3.46
N VAL A 31 -1.88 5.94 4.20
CA VAL A 31 -2.83 6.90 3.62
C VAL A 31 -2.11 7.90 2.71
N LYS A 32 -0.91 8.34 3.09
CA LYS A 32 -0.09 9.24 2.27
C LYS A 32 0.35 8.58 0.96
N ILE A 33 0.77 7.31 1.02
CA ILE A 33 1.22 6.56 -0.17
C ILE A 33 0.06 6.27 -1.12
N MET A 34 -1.11 5.92 -0.62
CA MET A 34 -2.31 5.70 -1.44
C MET A 34 -2.70 6.93 -2.26
N ARG A 35 -2.42 8.13 -1.73
CA ARG A 35 -2.71 9.40 -2.40
C ARG A 35 -1.62 9.82 -3.39
N ASN A 36 -0.46 9.17 -3.37
CA ASN A 36 0.60 9.47 -4.32
C ASN A 36 0.17 9.09 -5.74
N LYS A 37 0.45 9.98 -6.67
CA LYS A 37 0.23 9.73 -8.09
C LYS A 37 1.44 9.00 -8.65
N THR A 38 1.19 7.89 -9.31
CA THR A 38 2.18 7.11 -10.06
C THR A 38 1.83 7.16 -11.55
N LEU A 39 2.86 7.20 -12.38
CA LEU A 39 2.71 7.09 -13.82
C LEU A 39 2.30 5.66 -14.19
N CYS A 40 1.15 5.50 -14.83
CA CYS A 40 0.75 4.22 -15.40
C CYS A 40 1.55 3.94 -16.67
N PRO A 41 2.40 2.90 -16.73
CA PRO A 41 3.26 2.65 -17.89
C PRO A 41 2.45 2.31 -19.16
N GLY A 42 1.27 1.70 -19.02
CA GLY A 42 0.43 1.35 -20.16
C GLY A 42 -0.33 2.52 -20.78
N THR A 43 -0.56 3.61 -20.03
CA THR A 43 -1.38 4.74 -20.51
C THR A 43 -0.66 6.08 -20.51
N GLY A 44 0.52 6.18 -19.87
CA GLY A 44 1.25 7.43 -19.68
C GLY A 44 0.53 8.45 -18.79
N LYS A 45 -0.58 8.08 -18.14
CA LYS A 45 -1.35 8.96 -17.26
C LYS A 45 -0.90 8.81 -15.81
N LEU A 46 -0.93 9.92 -15.07
CA LEU A 46 -0.80 9.89 -13.62
C LEU A 46 -2.09 9.33 -13.01
N THR A 47 -1.96 8.28 -12.21
CA THR A 47 -3.06 7.66 -11.47
C THR A 47 -2.69 7.54 -10.00
N SER A 48 -3.65 7.65 -9.10
CA SER A 48 -3.50 7.20 -7.71
C SER A 48 -4.28 5.91 -7.53
N GLN A 49 -3.85 5.07 -6.58
CA GLN A 49 -4.57 3.87 -6.18
C GLN A 49 -5.09 4.08 -4.76
N GLN A 50 -6.41 4.26 -4.63
CA GLN A 50 -7.07 4.49 -3.34
C GLN A 50 -7.90 3.29 -2.89
N ASP A 51 -8.04 2.27 -3.72
CA ASP A 51 -8.73 1.05 -3.38
C ASP A 51 -7.84 0.16 -2.51
N ILE A 52 -8.07 0.17 -1.20
CA ILE A 52 -7.29 -0.58 -0.20
C ILE A 52 -7.27 -2.08 -0.45
N GLN A 53 -8.28 -2.61 -1.15
CA GLN A 53 -8.37 -4.03 -1.51
C GLN A 53 -7.42 -4.39 -2.67
N LYS A 54 -6.85 -3.39 -3.35
CA LYS A 54 -5.94 -3.56 -4.50
C LYS A 54 -4.51 -3.14 -4.20
N ILE A 55 -4.20 -2.80 -2.96
CA ILE A 55 -2.86 -2.42 -2.51
C ILE A 55 -2.40 -3.48 -1.53
N PHE A 56 -1.25 -4.09 -1.82
CA PHE A 56 -0.72 -5.21 -1.05
C PHE A 56 0.51 -4.78 -0.26
N LEU A 57 0.52 -5.15 1.01
CA LEU A 57 1.68 -5.11 1.88
C LEU A 57 2.39 -6.45 1.77
N THR A 58 3.71 -6.42 1.68
CA THR A 58 4.56 -7.62 1.73
C THR A 58 5.65 -7.36 2.76
N ALA A 59 6.00 -8.38 3.53
CA ALA A 59 7.22 -8.33 4.32
C ALA A 59 8.42 -8.15 3.38
N LEU A 60 9.38 -7.32 3.77
CA LEU A 60 10.69 -7.27 3.14
C LEU A 60 11.45 -8.51 3.61
N GLU A 61 11.98 -9.28 2.66
CA GLU A 61 12.98 -10.30 2.96
C GLU A 61 14.32 -9.60 3.18
N ASP A 62 14.97 -9.84 4.32
CA ASP A 62 16.36 -9.39 4.61
C ASP A 62 17.38 -10.00 3.63
#